data_AF-A0A0A2LSD3-F1
#
_entry.id   AF-A0A0A2LSD3-F1
#
_cell.length_a   1.000
_cell.length_b   1.000
_cell.length_c   1.000
_cell.angle_alpha   90.00
_cell.angle_beta   90.00
_cell.angle_gamma   90.00
#
_symmetry.space_group_name_H-M   'P 1'
#
loop_
_entity.id
_entity.type
_entity.pdbx_description
1 polymer ?
#
loop_
_entity_poly.entity_id
_entity_poly.type
_entity_poly.pdbx_seq_one_letter_code
_entity_poly.pdbx_strand_id
1 'polypeptide(L)'
;MSFFKKIFSSNKKNDEKKPVFPKEIMTDEYFEKRYLKHTIEEEIIEGSMKMVKGYFIDMHIEPANVPIYYPENLDKAVNEGLGFHFYCQGLKLEDKEILFFLAVNFSRYMNEQYGFELYQDTETETPLRGMNLKFDKDGALITLYPLEYSLKVLNGTSSFTELENKVKPHLENLPSVKNILDSLNSLKK
;
A
#
# COMPACT_ATOMS: atom_id res chain seq x y z
N MET A 1 -18.64 1.38 -19.00
CA MET A 1 -18.89 0.29 -18.02
C MET A 1 -17.56 -0.12 -17.44
N SER A 2 -17.39 0.09 -16.13
CA SER A 2 -16.07 0.19 -15.49
C SER A 2 -15.37 -1.15 -15.31
N PHE A 3 -14.11 -1.25 -15.76
CA PHE A 3 -13.18 -2.39 -15.59
C PHE A 3 -13.19 -2.93 -14.15
N PHE A 4 -13.40 -2.04 -13.18
CA PHE A 4 -13.34 -2.28 -11.75
C PHE A 4 -14.54 -3.03 -11.16
N LYS A 5 -15.73 -2.99 -11.78
CA LYS A 5 -16.93 -3.66 -11.24
C LYS A 5 -16.86 -5.19 -11.31
N LYS A 6 -15.96 -5.75 -12.13
CA LYS A 6 -15.87 -7.21 -12.35
C LYS A 6 -15.00 -7.93 -11.32
N ILE A 7 -14.16 -7.23 -10.56
CA ILE A 7 -13.05 -7.86 -9.82
C ILE A 7 -13.38 -8.20 -8.35
N PHE A 8 -14.36 -7.55 -7.69
CA PHE A 8 -14.45 -7.66 -6.21
C PHE A 8 -15.86 -7.74 -5.60
N SER A 9 -16.64 -8.78 -5.94
CA SER A 9 -17.80 -9.18 -5.13
C SER A 9 -17.37 -10.17 -4.03
N SER A 10 -16.99 -9.69 -2.84
CA SER A 10 -17.22 -10.43 -1.58
C SER A 10 -17.06 -9.55 -0.33
N ASN A 11 -18.04 -9.67 0.58
CA ASN A 11 -18.09 -9.04 1.90
C ASN A 11 -17.13 -9.72 2.88
N LYS A 12 -16.56 -8.96 3.83
CA LYS A 12 -15.87 -9.50 5.01
C LYS A 12 -16.39 -8.93 6.32
N LYS A 13 -16.61 -9.82 7.30
CA LYS A 13 -16.88 -9.55 8.72
C LYS A 13 -15.56 -9.54 9.52
N ASN A 14 -15.56 -8.80 10.63
CA ASN A 14 -14.50 -8.64 11.63
C ASN A 14 -14.16 -9.97 12.35
N ASP A 15 -12.88 -10.16 12.68
CA ASP A 15 -12.36 -11.32 13.44
C ASP A 15 -11.44 -10.85 14.58
N GLU A 16 -11.63 -11.44 15.77
CA GLU A 16 -10.89 -11.22 17.02
C GLU A 16 -9.42 -11.69 16.97
N LYS A 17 -8.61 -11.26 17.95
CA LYS A 17 -7.16 -11.51 18.10
C LYS A 17 -6.81 -13.01 18.13
N LYS A 18 -6.64 -13.62 16.96
CA LYS A 18 -6.03 -14.95 16.79
C LYS A 18 -4.49 -14.84 16.75
N PRO A 19 -3.76 -15.90 17.15
CA PRO A 19 -2.32 -15.97 16.94
C PRO A 19 -1.96 -15.73 15.47
N VAL A 20 -0.97 -14.86 15.23
CA VAL A 20 -0.50 -14.49 13.88
C VAL A 20 0.29 -15.67 13.33
N PHE A 21 -0.38 -16.55 12.59
CA PHE A 21 0.30 -17.57 11.80
C PHE A 21 0.81 -16.95 10.49
N PRO A 22 2.03 -17.30 10.04
CA PRO A 22 2.51 -16.86 8.75
C PRO A 22 1.60 -17.40 7.65
N LYS A 23 1.21 -16.52 6.73
CA LYS A 23 0.39 -16.91 5.56
C LYS A 23 1.19 -17.80 4.60
N GLU A 24 2.50 -17.62 4.57
CA GLU A 24 3.42 -18.29 3.68
C GLU A 24 4.80 -18.38 4.37
N ILE A 25 5.51 -19.48 4.12
CA ILE A 25 6.91 -19.68 4.52
C ILE A 25 7.68 -19.93 3.24
N MET A 26 8.74 -19.17 3.01
CA MET A 26 9.59 -19.30 1.83
C MET A 26 11.06 -19.33 2.23
N THR A 27 11.89 -19.89 1.36
CA THR A 27 13.35 -19.81 1.48
C THR A 27 13.85 -18.48 0.96
N ASP A 28 15.01 -18.05 1.44
CA ASP A 28 15.68 -16.83 0.94
C ASP A 28 15.95 -16.92 -0.57
N GLU A 29 16.38 -18.08 -1.05
CA GLU A 29 16.60 -18.33 -2.49
C GLU A 29 15.32 -18.13 -3.32
N TYR A 30 14.17 -18.61 -2.83
CA TYR A 30 12.90 -18.37 -3.52
C TYR A 30 12.51 -16.89 -3.47
N PHE A 31 12.72 -16.25 -2.32
CA PHE A 31 12.42 -14.83 -2.13
C PHE A 31 13.21 -13.95 -3.11
N GLU A 32 14.53 -14.11 -3.17
CA GLU A 32 15.42 -13.30 -4.01
C GLU A 32 15.15 -13.51 -5.51
N LYS A 33 14.76 -14.73 -5.90
CA LYS A 33 14.38 -15.03 -7.28
C LYS A 33 13.10 -14.31 -7.70
N ARG A 34 12.11 -14.24 -6.82
CA ARG A 34 10.77 -13.69 -7.13
C ARG A 34 10.69 -12.19 -6.90
N TYR A 35 11.30 -11.68 -5.84
CA TYR A 35 11.17 -10.30 -5.41
C TYR A 35 12.46 -9.53 -5.66
N LEU A 36 12.44 -8.70 -6.70
CA LEU A 36 13.56 -7.84 -7.05
C LEU A 36 13.42 -6.52 -6.30
N LYS A 37 14.42 -6.18 -5.47
CA LYS A 37 14.46 -4.88 -4.80
C LYS A 37 14.43 -3.78 -5.84
N HIS A 38 13.57 -2.80 -5.64
CA HIS A 38 13.34 -1.72 -6.59
C HIS A 38 13.44 -0.36 -5.89
N THR A 39 13.72 0.69 -6.67
CA THR A 39 13.73 2.06 -6.19
C THR A 39 13.03 2.90 -7.23
N ILE A 40 12.08 3.72 -6.80
CA ILE A 40 11.44 4.69 -7.67
C ILE A 40 12.36 5.91 -7.74
N GLU A 41 12.63 6.37 -8.96
CA GLU A 41 13.41 7.59 -9.20
C GLU A 41 12.79 8.77 -8.45
N GLU A 42 13.62 9.61 -7.82
CA GLU A 42 13.14 10.73 -6.98
C GLU A 42 12.30 11.71 -7.81
N GLU A 43 12.62 11.88 -9.10
CA GLU A 43 11.86 12.68 -10.05
C GLU A 43 10.40 12.19 -10.19
N ILE A 44 10.17 10.88 -10.15
CA ILE A 44 8.84 10.27 -10.20
C ILE A 44 8.10 10.51 -8.88
N ILE A 45 8.79 10.39 -7.75
CA ILE A 45 8.23 10.67 -6.41
C ILE A 45 7.81 12.14 -6.33
N GLU A 46 8.69 13.06 -6.70
CA GLU A 46 8.41 14.49 -6.77
C GLU A 46 7.26 14.82 -7.71
N GLY A 47 7.25 14.22 -8.91
CA GLY A 47 6.16 14.39 -9.87
C GLY A 47 4.82 13.96 -9.29
N SER A 48 4.80 12.79 -8.64
CA SER A 48 3.61 12.25 -7.97
C SER A 48 3.12 13.17 -6.84
N MET A 49 4.03 13.73 -6.04
CA MET A 49 3.69 14.71 -5.00
C MET A 49 3.15 16.02 -5.59
N LYS A 50 3.78 16.52 -6.67
CA LYS A 50 3.37 17.75 -7.36
C LYS A 50 1.97 17.61 -7.94
N MET A 51 1.59 16.44 -8.44
CA MET A 51 0.23 16.18 -8.93
C MET A 51 -0.82 16.34 -7.82
N VAL A 52 -0.58 15.77 -6.63
CA VAL A 52 -1.51 15.91 -5.49
C VAL A 52 -1.53 17.35 -4.96
N LYS A 53 -0.37 18.03 -4.91
CA LYS A 53 -0.30 19.45 -4.54
C LYS A 53 -1.05 20.34 -5.53
N GLY A 54 -0.90 20.10 -6.83
CA GLY A 54 -1.59 20.83 -7.88
C GLY A 54 -3.11 20.71 -7.75
N TYR A 55 -3.59 19.49 -7.47
CA TYR A 55 -5.01 19.26 -7.17
C TYR A 55 -5.53 20.13 -6.03
N PHE A 56 -4.82 20.17 -4.90
CA PHE A 56 -5.21 20.99 -3.76
C PHE A 56 -5.22 22.48 -4.06
N ILE A 57 -4.23 22.97 -4.82
CA ILE A 57 -4.19 24.37 -5.24
C ILE A 57 -5.38 24.72 -6.13
N ASP A 58 -5.61 23.92 -7.18
CA ASP A 58 -6.62 24.19 -8.20
C ASP A 58 -8.04 24.06 -7.65
N MET A 59 -8.27 23.15 -6.70
CA MET A 59 -9.57 22.97 -6.04
C MET A 59 -9.74 23.81 -4.78
N HIS A 60 -8.74 24.62 -4.41
CA HIS A 60 -8.73 25.41 -3.17
C HIS A 60 -8.99 24.58 -1.91
N ILE A 61 -8.38 23.39 -1.86
CA ILE A 61 -8.43 22.47 -0.72
C ILE A 61 -7.20 22.72 0.15
N GLU A 62 -7.42 23.07 1.41
CA GLU A 62 -6.32 23.21 2.37
C GLU A 62 -5.82 21.83 2.81
N PRO A 63 -4.53 21.47 2.63
CA PRO A 63 -3.99 20.21 3.13
C PRO A 63 -4.00 20.16 4.66
N ALA A 64 -3.95 18.95 5.22
CA ALA A 64 -3.57 18.75 6.60
C ALA A 64 -2.13 19.22 6.84
N ASN A 65 -1.80 19.59 8.08
CA ASN A 65 -0.46 20.09 8.45
C ASN A 65 0.58 18.96 8.61
N VAL A 66 0.67 18.13 7.58
CA VAL A 66 1.61 17.01 7.40
C VAL A 66 2.07 17.01 5.94
N PRO A 67 3.18 16.33 5.60
CA PRO A 67 3.62 16.24 4.20
C PRO A 67 2.53 15.69 3.26
N ILE A 68 2.58 16.09 1.99
CA ILE A 68 1.48 15.81 1.03
C ILE A 68 1.23 14.31 0.81
N TYR A 69 2.27 13.49 0.95
CA TYR A 69 2.22 12.05 0.72
C TYR A 69 1.68 11.27 1.92
N TYR A 70 1.33 11.94 3.03
CA TYR A 70 0.77 11.27 4.20
C TYR A 70 -0.66 10.78 3.95
N PRO A 71 -1.08 9.67 4.59
CA PRO A 71 -2.40 9.05 4.40
C PRO A 71 -3.56 10.04 4.48
N GLU A 72 -3.55 10.94 5.46
CA GLU A 72 -4.59 11.96 5.66
C GLU A 72 -4.76 12.85 4.42
N ASN A 73 -3.65 13.33 3.84
CA ASN A 73 -3.68 14.17 2.65
C ASN A 73 -4.05 13.36 1.40
N LEU A 74 -3.60 12.12 1.27
CA LEU A 74 -3.98 11.26 0.14
C LEU A 74 -5.47 10.91 0.17
N ASP A 75 -6.01 10.60 1.34
CA ASP A 75 -7.44 10.35 1.53
C ASP A 75 -8.25 11.62 1.26
N LYS A 76 -7.77 12.78 1.72
CA LYS A 76 -8.39 14.08 1.44
C LYS A 76 -8.42 14.39 -0.06
N ALA A 77 -7.35 14.08 -0.79
CA ALA A 77 -7.30 14.25 -2.24
C ALA A 77 -8.36 13.40 -2.96
N VAL A 78 -8.60 12.17 -2.51
CA VAL A 78 -9.63 11.32 -3.11
C VAL A 78 -11.05 11.75 -2.76
N ASN A 79 -11.28 12.22 -1.53
CA ASN A 79 -12.64 12.40 -0.99
C ASN A 79 -13.19 13.84 -1.05
N GLU A 80 -12.35 14.86 -1.13
CA GLU A 80 -12.78 16.26 -1.16
C GLU A 80 -12.82 16.85 -2.57
N GLY A 81 -13.55 17.95 -2.76
CA GLY A 81 -13.67 18.65 -4.04
C GLY A 81 -14.35 17.83 -5.12
N LEU A 82 -13.85 17.94 -6.35
CA LEU A 82 -14.32 17.12 -7.49
C LEU A 82 -13.81 15.66 -7.40
N GLY A 83 -12.81 15.40 -6.56
CA GLY A 83 -12.08 14.15 -6.45
C GLY A 83 -10.85 14.12 -7.36
N PHE A 84 -9.71 13.71 -6.81
CA PHE A 84 -8.42 13.62 -7.51
C PHE A 84 -8.50 12.83 -8.83
N HIS A 85 -9.30 11.76 -8.87
CA HIS A 85 -9.50 10.95 -10.07
C HIS A 85 -10.08 11.77 -11.23
N PHE A 86 -11.16 12.52 -10.99
CA PHE A 86 -11.78 13.37 -12.00
C PHE A 86 -10.86 14.50 -12.44
N TYR A 87 -10.12 15.10 -11.50
CA TYR A 87 -9.12 16.11 -11.82
C TYR A 87 -8.05 15.59 -12.79
N CYS A 88 -7.46 14.43 -12.48
CA CYS A 88 -6.45 13.84 -13.35
C CYS A 88 -7.02 13.40 -14.71
N GLN A 89 -8.26 12.91 -14.76
CA GLN A 89 -8.93 12.63 -16.04
C GLN A 89 -9.11 13.89 -16.89
N GLY A 90 -9.38 15.05 -16.27
CA GLY A 90 -9.40 16.35 -16.94
C GLY A 90 -8.06 16.71 -17.61
N LEU A 91 -6.95 16.22 -17.05
CA LEU A 91 -5.60 16.33 -17.60
C LEU A 91 -5.25 15.22 -18.60
N LYS A 92 -6.23 14.39 -19.00
CA LYS A 92 -6.09 13.25 -19.92
C LYS A 92 -5.17 12.15 -19.41
N LEU A 93 -5.02 12.01 -18.09
CA LEU A 93 -4.30 10.90 -17.48
C LEU A 93 -5.19 9.66 -17.43
N GLU A 94 -4.60 8.51 -17.72
CA GLU A 94 -5.25 7.20 -17.65
C GLU A 94 -5.35 6.72 -16.20
N ASP A 95 -6.35 5.88 -15.90
CA ASP A 95 -6.58 5.32 -14.56
C ASP A 95 -5.32 4.66 -13.96
N LYS A 96 -4.47 4.06 -14.80
CA LYS A 96 -3.21 3.43 -14.36
C LYS A 96 -2.20 4.44 -13.82
N GLU A 97 -2.12 5.63 -14.43
CA GLU A 97 -1.21 6.70 -14.03
C GLU A 97 -1.70 7.35 -12.73
N ILE A 98 -3.00 7.57 -12.63
CA ILE A 98 -3.65 8.10 -11.42
C ILE A 98 -3.43 7.16 -10.24
N LEU A 99 -3.64 5.86 -10.47
CA LEU A 99 -3.38 4.82 -9.49
C LEU A 99 -1.92 4.81 -9.05
N PHE A 100 -1.01 4.94 -10.02
CA PHE A 100 0.43 4.95 -9.76
C PHE A 100 0.84 6.16 -8.92
N PHE A 101 0.32 7.37 -9.18
CA PHE A 101 0.61 8.54 -8.35
C PHE A 101 0.25 8.33 -6.87
N LEU A 102 -0.94 7.78 -6.59
CA LEU A 102 -1.33 7.48 -5.22
C LEU A 102 -0.46 6.39 -4.59
N ALA A 103 -0.16 5.33 -5.35
CA ALA A 103 0.69 4.24 -4.89
C ALA A 103 2.11 4.71 -4.56
N VAL A 104 2.72 5.54 -5.40
CA VAL A 104 4.06 6.11 -5.18
C VAL A 104 4.09 6.98 -3.94
N ASN A 105 3.13 7.90 -3.77
CA ASN A 105 3.07 8.74 -2.57
C ASN A 105 2.90 7.89 -1.30
N PHE A 106 1.97 6.93 -1.31
CA PHE A 106 1.77 6.05 -0.15
C PHE A 106 3.00 5.16 0.13
N SER A 107 3.67 4.69 -0.91
CA SER A 107 4.94 3.96 -0.77
C SER A 107 6.04 4.82 -0.14
N ARG A 108 6.13 6.10 -0.53
CA ARG A 108 7.07 7.03 0.11
C ARG A 108 6.77 7.19 1.59
N TYR A 109 5.50 7.36 1.95
CA TYR A 109 5.08 7.43 3.35
C TYR A 109 5.49 6.17 4.14
N MET A 110 5.16 4.97 3.63
CA MET A 110 5.47 3.72 4.33
C MET A 110 6.98 3.46 4.45
N ASN A 111 7.76 3.88 3.46
CA ASN A 111 9.23 3.81 3.52
C ASN A 111 9.79 4.73 4.60
N GLU A 112 9.40 6.01 4.61
CA GLU A 112 9.96 6.97 5.56
C GLU A 112 9.51 6.74 7.00
N GLN A 113 8.25 6.36 7.22
CA GLN A 113 7.70 6.22 8.57
C GLN A 113 8.02 4.88 9.21
N TYR A 114 8.11 3.82 8.41
CA TYR A 114 8.17 2.45 8.93
C TYR A 114 9.32 1.62 8.34
N GLY A 115 10.12 2.17 7.41
CA GLY A 115 11.24 1.44 6.81
C GLY A 115 10.83 0.35 5.83
N PHE A 116 9.63 0.42 5.24
CA PHE A 116 9.26 -0.51 4.17
C PHE A 116 10.17 -0.33 2.96
N GLU A 117 10.59 -1.44 2.38
CA GLU A 117 11.37 -1.46 1.16
C GLU A 117 10.49 -1.85 -0.03
N LEU A 118 10.78 -1.28 -1.19
CA LEU A 118 10.02 -1.53 -2.42
C LEU A 118 10.61 -2.71 -3.19
N TYR A 119 9.72 -3.58 -3.67
CA TYR A 119 10.08 -4.72 -4.51
C TYR A 119 9.14 -4.82 -5.72
N GLN A 120 9.68 -5.39 -6.79
CA GLN A 120 8.94 -5.87 -7.94
C GLN A 120 8.72 -7.38 -7.81
N ASP A 121 7.47 -7.85 -7.93
CA ASP A 121 7.14 -9.28 -8.00
C ASP A 121 7.18 -9.76 -9.46
N THR A 122 8.15 -10.61 -9.79
CA THR A 122 8.35 -11.14 -11.15
C THR A 122 7.41 -12.29 -11.48
N GLU A 123 6.75 -12.89 -10.49
CA GLU A 123 5.82 -14.02 -10.62
C GLU A 123 4.39 -13.62 -10.22
N THR A 124 4.04 -12.34 -10.36
CA THR A 124 2.73 -11.85 -9.92
C THR A 124 1.56 -12.43 -10.74
N GLU A 125 0.51 -12.88 -10.06
CA GLU A 125 -0.75 -13.32 -10.68
C GLU A 125 -1.57 -12.16 -11.24
N THR A 126 -1.35 -10.93 -10.73
CA THR A 126 -2.12 -9.74 -11.13
C THR A 126 -1.21 -8.51 -11.30
N PRO A 127 -1.46 -7.65 -12.30
CA PRO A 127 -0.66 -6.43 -12.47
C PRO A 127 -0.65 -5.51 -11.24
N LEU A 128 -1.73 -5.50 -10.45
CA LEU A 128 -1.87 -4.70 -9.23
C LEU A 128 -0.94 -5.13 -8.08
N ARG A 129 -0.32 -6.31 -8.18
CA ARG A 129 0.63 -6.83 -7.19
C ARG A 129 2.08 -6.85 -7.68
N GLY A 130 2.32 -6.40 -8.92
CA GLY A 130 3.66 -6.28 -9.48
C GLY A 130 4.56 -5.33 -8.67
N MET A 131 3.97 -4.31 -8.04
CA MET A 131 4.62 -3.44 -7.08
C MET A 131 4.19 -3.84 -5.67
N ASN A 132 5.15 -4.12 -4.78
CA ASN A 132 4.88 -4.43 -3.39
C ASN A 132 5.89 -3.79 -2.42
N LEU A 133 5.42 -3.51 -1.22
CA LEU A 133 6.23 -2.99 -0.12
C LEU A 133 6.44 -4.12 0.88
N LYS A 134 7.67 -4.31 1.34
CA LYS A 134 8.00 -5.33 2.34
C LYS A 134 8.69 -4.71 3.54
N PHE A 135 8.24 -5.09 4.74
CA PHE A 135 8.88 -4.80 6.01
C PHE A 135 9.39 -6.10 6.59
N ASP A 136 10.68 -6.15 6.92
CA ASP A 136 11.35 -7.31 7.50
C ASP A 136 11.70 -7.06 8.97
N LYS A 137 11.35 -8.02 9.83
CA LYS A 137 11.84 -8.10 11.20
C LYS A 137 12.34 -9.52 11.46
N ASP A 138 13.64 -9.70 11.39
CA ASP A 138 14.33 -10.98 11.66
C ASP A 138 13.74 -12.16 10.87
N GLY A 139 13.47 -11.95 9.58
CA GLY A 139 12.93 -12.93 8.64
C GLY A 139 11.40 -13.05 8.64
N ALA A 140 10.70 -12.32 9.52
CA ALA A 140 9.25 -12.20 9.45
C ALA A 140 8.88 -10.99 8.58
N LEU A 141 8.13 -11.24 7.50
CA LEU A 141 7.80 -10.24 6.50
C LEU A 141 6.34 -9.80 6.56
N ILE A 142 6.10 -8.49 6.55
CA ILE A 142 4.81 -7.89 6.19
C ILE A 142 4.90 -7.38 4.76
N THR A 143 3.97 -7.81 3.91
CA THR A 143 3.87 -7.33 2.51
C THR A 143 2.60 -6.51 2.29
N LEU A 144 2.74 -5.36 1.65
CA LEU A 144 1.64 -4.50 1.20
C LEU A 144 1.68 -4.34 -0.32
N TYR A 145 0.50 -4.14 -0.92
CA TYR A 145 0.33 -3.98 -2.36
C TYR A 145 -0.20 -2.58 -2.66
N PRO A 146 0.68 -1.57 -2.81
CA PRO A 146 0.28 -0.16 -2.89
C PRO A 146 -0.64 0.13 -4.10
N LEU A 147 -0.42 -0.50 -5.25
CA LEU A 147 -1.32 -0.37 -6.41
C LEU A 147 -2.70 -0.97 -6.13
N GLU A 148 -2.77 -2.22 -5.64
CA GLU A 148 -4.04 -2.85 -5.28
C GLU A 148 -4.80 -2.01 -4.24
N TYR A 149 -4.10 -1.44 -3.26
CA TYR A 149 -4.72 -0.67 -2.20
C TYR A 149 -5.17 0.72 -2.67
N SER A 150 -4.35 1.42 -3.44
CA SER A 150 -4.73 2.71 -4.05
C SER A 150 -6.01 2.58 -4.88
N LEU A 151 -6.21 1.40 -5.50
CA LEU A 151 -7.42 1.14 -6.26
C LEU A 151 -8.65 1.02 -5.35
N LYS A 152 -8.51 0.40 -4.17
CA LYS A 152 -9.59 0.32 -3.18
C LYS A 152 -9.96 1.71 -2.67
N VAL A 153 -8.97 2.58 -2.46
CA VAL A 153 -9.16 3.97 -2.05
C VAL A 153 -9.90 4.75 -3.14
N LEU A 154 -9.43 4.69 -4.40
CA LEU A 154 -10.10 5.35 -5.53
C LEU A 154 -11.56 4.89 -5.73
N ASN A 155 -11.87 3.63 -5.40
CA ASN A 155 -13.24 3.11 -5.48
C ASN A 155 -14.10 3.42 -4.24
N GLY A 156 -13.58 4.16 -3.24
CA GLY A 156 -14.29 4.50 -2.02
C GLY A 156 -14.56 3.28 -1.11
N THR A 157 -13.78 2.21 -1.24
CA THR A 157 -13.96 0.97 -0.47
C THR A 157 -13.02 0.85 0.73
N SER A 158 -12.04 1.75 0.84
CA SER A 158 -11.16 1.89 2.01
C SER A 158 -10.45 3.24 1.97
N SER A 159 -9.59 3.52 2.95
CA SER A 159 -8.73 4.70 2.99
C SER A 159 -7.28 4.32 3.35
N PHE A 160 -6.31 5.15 2.99
CA PHE A 160 -4.90 4.96 3.39
C PHE A 160 -4.74 5.06 4.91
N THR A 161 -5.47 5.96 5.56
CA THR A 161 -5.47 6.12 7.02
C THR A 161 -5.98 4.86 7.71
N GLU A 162 -7.01 4.20 7.16
CA GLU A 162 -7.47 2.90 7.65
C GLU A 162 -6.41 1.81 7.47
N LEU A 163 -5.64 1.83 6.38
CA LEU A 163 -4.55 0.86 6.19
C LEU A 163 -3.46 1.06 7.22
N GLU A 164 -3.02 2.30 7.39
CA GLU A 164 -1.99 2.67 8.36
C GLU A 164 -2.38 2.19 9.76
N ASN A 165 -3.60 2.53 10.20
CA ASN A 165 -4.11 2.14 11.51
C ASN A 165 -4.22 0.61 11.69
N LYS A 166 -4.46 -0.13 10.60
CA LYS A 166 -4.45 -1.61 10.63
C LYS A 166 -3.03 -2.15 10.68
N VAL A 167 -2.10 -1.61 9.89
CA VAL A 167 -0.73 -2.13 9.74
C VAL A 167 0.14 -1.80 10.95
N LYS A 168 0.04 -0.59 11.50
CA LYS A 168 0.90 -0.09 12.57
C LYS A 168 0.97 -1.02 13.79
N PRO A 169 -0.14 -1.51 14.37
CA PRO A 169 -0.09 -2.47 15.48
C PRO A 169 0.60 -3.79 15.10
N HIS A 170 0.52 -4.22 13.83
CA HIS A 170 1.18 -5.44 13.38
C HIS A 170 2.69 -5.26 13.24
N LEU A 171 3.18 -4.08 12.88
CA LEU A 171 4.62 -3.79 12.81
C LEU A 171 5.26 -3.85 14.20
N GLU A 172 4.62 -3.18 15.17
CA GLU A 172 5.10 -3.14 16.56
C GLU A 172 5.16 -4.55 17.18
N ASN A 173 4.15 -5.37 16.88
CA ASN A 173 3.98 -6.71 17.46
C ASN A 173 4.45 -7.85 16.54
N LEU A 174 5.19 -7.56 15.46
CA LEU A 174 5.64 -8.61 14.54
C LEU A 174 6.59 -9.56 15.29
N PRO A 175 6.28 -10.88 15.36
CA PRO A 175 7.16 -11.85 15.99
C PRO A 175 8.35 -12.14 15.07
N SER A 176 9.52 -12.43 15.65
CA SER A 176 10.65 -12.97 14.87
C SER A 176 10.36 -14.40 14.41
N VAL A 177 11.11 -14.89 13.42
CA VAL A 177 11.02 -16.29 12.97
C VAL A 177 11.20 -17.26 14.14
N LYS A 178 12.10 -16.97 15.08
CA LYS A 178 12.30 -17.78 16.28
C LYS A 178 11.02 -17.88 17.12
N ASN A 179 10.35 -16.76 17.38
CA ASN A 179 9.10 -16.73 18.15
C ASN A 179 7.99 -17.55 17.44
N ILE A 180 7.94 -17.50 16.10
CA ILE A 180 7.01 -18.29 15.30
C ILE A 180 7.33 -19.79 15.44
N LEU A 181 8.59 -20.18 15.31
CA LEU A 181 9.03 -21.58 15.45
C LEU A 181 8.75 -22.14 16.84
N ASP A 182 9.04 -21.38 17.90
CA ASP A 182 8.77 -21.78 19.29
C ASP A 182 7.26 -21.98 19.51
N SER A 183 6.43 -21.09 18.95
CA SER A 183 4.96 -21.21 19.01
C SER A 183 4.47 -22.47 18.29
N LEU A 184 4.99 -22.77 17.09
CA LEU A 184 4.64 -23.98 16.34
C LEU A 184 5.05 -25.27 17.06
N ASN A 185 6.20 -25.26 17.74
CA ASN A 185 6.68 -26.41 18.51
C ASN A 185 5.85 -26.64 19.78
N SER A 186 5.35 -25.57 20.41
CA SER A 186 4.49 -25.66 21.59
C SER A 186 3.10 -26.26 21.28
N LEU A 187 2.58 -26.05 20.07
CA LEU A 187 1.29 -26.60 19.61
C LEU A 187 1.34 -28.08 19.23
N LYS A 188 2.54 -28.64 19.06
CA LYS A 188 2.75 -30.07 18.74
C LYS A 188 2.85 -30.96 20.00
N LYS A 189 2.88 -30.37 21.19
CA LYS A 189 2.88 -31.07 22.49
C LYS A 189 1.47 -31.16 23.05
#